data_AF-A0A1E4RZL7-F1
#
_entry.id   AF-A0A1E4RZL7-F1
#
_cell.length_a   1.000
_cell.length_b   1.000
_cell.length_c   1.000
_cell.angle_alpha   90.00
_cell.angle_beta   90.00
_cell.angle_gamma   90.00
#
_symmetry.space_group_name_H-M   'P 1'
#
loop_
_entity.id
_entity.type
_entity.pdbx_description
1 polymer ?
#
loop_
_entity_poly.entity_id
_entity_poly.type
_entity_poly.pdbx_seq_one_letter_code
_entity_poly.pdbx_strand_id
1 'polypeptide(L)'
;FIKLFTLLVLQMTALAILVFPLPLVLRKKAFMIYQRAYDSKELRTVGVVTTVLIGLQFSDSLRSSWKWHREYTQNHSMVTSADLLARRFYSQRNLYISGAILFLTLAIPTVFSIVRRLIKYEELKRKANDPKAVEERVEQLTKQLASKDLDLKTLQKQKSGLETSYNKLADQLNEKEGVLSDKKKD
;
A
#
# COMPACT_ATOMS: atom_id res chain seq x y z
N PHE A 1 -26.49 23.93 -6.52
CA PHE A 1 -26.46 23.21 -7.81
C PHE A 1 -25.10 23.27 -8.48
N ILE A 2 -24.59 24.45 -8.90
CA ILE A 2 -23.28 24.61 -9.55
C ILE A 2 -22.13 23.91 -8.79
N LYS A 3 -22.03 24.10 -7.47
CA LYS A 3 -20.94 23.55 -6.65
C LYS A 3 -20.84 22.01 -6.71
N LEU A 4 -21.99 21.33 -6.70
CA LEU A 4 -22.06 19.87 -6.78
C LEU A 4 -21.73 19.38 -8.18
N PHE A 5 -22.20 20.08 -9.20
CA PHE A 5 -21.89 19.77 -10.58
C PHE A 5 -20.39 19.92 -10.85
N THR A 6 -19.76 21.01 -10.40
CA THR A 6 -18.31 21.20 -10.52
C THR A 6 -17.53 20.12 -9.77
N LEU A 7 -17.95 19.76 -8.56
CA LEU A 7 -17.32 18.69 -7.78
C LEU A 7 -17.41 17.33 -8.50
N LEU A 8 -18.57 17.02 -9.08
CA LEU A 8 -18.78 15.80 -9.86
C LEU A 8 -17.87 15.75 -11.08
N VAL A 9 -17.82 16.82 -11.87
CA VAL A 9 -16.97 16.89 -13.07
C VAL A 9 -15.50 16.76 -12.70
N LEU A 10 -15.07 17.39 -11.59
CA LEU A 10 -13.72 17.27 -11.08
C LEU A 10 -13.40 15.81 -10.69
N GLN A 11 -14.29 15.15 -9.95
CA GLN A 11 -14.11 13.75 -9.54
C GLN A 11 -14.07 12.79 -10.73
N MET A 12 -14.95 12.98 -11.72
CA MET A 12 -14.97 12.19 -12.96
C MET A 12 -13.67 12.37 -13.75
N THR A 13 -13.19 13.60 -13.87
CA THR A 13 -11.93 13.90 -14.57
C THR A 13 -10.74 13.27 -13.83
N ALA A 14 -10.69 13.38 -12.50
CA ALA A 14 -9.65 12.77 -11.68
C ALA A 14 -9.64 11.24 -11.81
N LEU A 15 -10.81 10.61 -11.77
CA LEU A 15 -10.94 9.15 -11.93
C LEU A 15 -10.59 8.71 -13.35
N ALA A 16 -11.00 9.45 -14.37
CA ALA A 16 -10.63 9.18 -15.77
C ALA A 16 -9.11 9.20 -15.95
N ILE A 17 -8.43 10.22 -15.42
CA ILE A 17 -6.95 10.30 -15.45
C ILE A 17 -6.32 9.11 -14.72
N LEU A 18 -6.91 8.68 -13.61
CA LEU A 18 -6.38 7.59 -12.78
C LEU A 18 -6.59 6.20 -13.41
N VAL A 19 -7.72 5.98 -14.09
CA VAL A 19 -8.09 4.73 -14.76
C VAL A 19 -7.42 4.59 -16.12
N PHE A 20 -7.13 5.70 -16.80
CA PHE A 20 -6.52 5.66 -18.13
C PHE A 20 -5.22 4.84 -18.09
N PRO A 21 -5.01 3.89 -19.02
CA PRO A 21 -3.78 3.10 -19.10
C PRO A 21 -2.63 3.99 -19.59
N LEU A 22 -2.13 4.84 -18.70
CA LEU A 22 -1.04 5.77 -18.96
C LEU A 22 0.30 5.03 -18.99
N PRO A 23 1.23 5.42 -19.89
CA PRO A 23 2.60 4.91 -19.86
C PRO A 23 3.25 5.19 -18.49
N LEU A 24 4.10 4.28 -18.05
CA LEU A 24 4.70 4.21 -16.70
C LEU A 24 5.18 5.56 -16.14
N VAL A 25 5.77 6.40 -16.99
CA VAL A 25 6.34 7.70 -16.60
C VAL A 25 5.23 8.69 -16.20
N LEU A 26 4.17 8.77 -16.99
CA LEU A 26 3.02 9.63 -16.71
C LEU A 26 2.25 9.12 -15.49
N ARG A 27 2.08 7.80 -15.38
CA ARG A 27 1.41 7.17 -14.25
C ARG A 27 2.10 7.48 -12.93
N LYS A 28 3.44 7.40 -12.90
CA LYS A 28 4.24 7.76 -11.72
C LYS A 28 4.12 9.23 -11.33
N LYS A 29 4.12 10.15 -12.31
CA LYS A 29 3.95 11.59 -12.05
C LYS A 29 2.56 11.90 -11.50
N ALA A 30 1.50 11.39 -12.13
CA ALA A 30 0.13 11.56 -11.67
C ALA A 30 -0.07 10.93 -10.28
N PHE A 31 0.48 9.74 -10.05
CA PHE A 31 0.46 9.06 -8.77
C PHE A 31 1.19 9.84 -7.67
N MET A 32 2.38 10.40 -7.94
CA MET A 32 3.10 11.22 -6.96
C MET A 32 2.36 12.51 -6.60
N ILE A 33 1.75 13.19 -7.58
CA ILE A 33 0.95 14.39 -7.33
C ILE A 33 -0.25 14.04 -6.45
N TYR A 34 -0.98 12.99 -6.81
CA TYR A 34 -2.13 12.52 -6.04
C TYR A 34 -1.71 12.05 -4.64
N GLN A 35 -0.63 11.29 -4.52
CA GLN A 35 -0.12 10.81 -3.25
C GLN A 35 0.29 11.97 -2.34
N ARG A 36 0.99 12.97 -2.88
CA ARG A 36 1.37 14.17 -2.11
C ARG A 36 0.14 14.92 -1.59
N ALA A 37 -0.90 15.05 -2.42
CA ALA A 37 -2.16 15.65 -1.98
C ALA A 37 -2.84 14.80 -0.89
N TYR A 38 -2.89 13.48 -1.07
CA TYR A 38 -3.53 12.55 -0.13
C TYR A 38 -2.81 12.43 1.22
N ASP A 39 -1.47 12.43 1.22
CA ASP A 39 -0.64 12.28 2.42
C ASP A 39 -0.63 13.54 3.30
N SER A 40 -1.07 14.69 2.77
CA SER A 40 -1.17 15.91 3.56
C SER A 40 -2.27 15.80 4.63
N LYS A 41 -1.90 16.08 5.89
CA LYS A 41 -2.82 15.98 7.04
C LYS A 41 -4.02 16.92 6.92
N GLU A 42 -3.79 18.09 6.34
CA GLU A 42 -4.82 19.11 6.10
C GLU A 42 -5.87 18.60 5.11
N LEU A 43 -5.46 18.11 3.93
CA LEU A 43 -6.41 17.60 2.93
C LEU A 43 -7.08 16.31 3.37
N ARG A 44 -6.41 15.47 4.17
CA ARG A 44 -7.03 14.28 4.76
C ARG A 44 -8.21 14.67 5.67
N THR A 45 -8.02 15.68 6.51
CA THR A 45 -9.07 16.15 7.42
C THR A 45 -10.24 16.75 6.63
N VAL A 46 -9.94 17.62 5.65
CA VAL A 46 -10.94 18.21 4.75
C VAL A 46 -11.69 17.12 3.97
N GLY A 47 -10.99 16.09 3.50
CA GLY A 47 -11.57 14.97 2.75
C GLY A 47 -12.55 14.14 3.58
N VAL A 48 -12.22 13.86 4.85
CA VAL A 48 -13.13 13.14 5.77
C VAL A 48 -14.38 13.97 6.03
N VAL A 49 -14.25 15.25 6.36
CA VAL A 49 -15.39 16.14 6.58
C VAL A 49 -16.26 16.24 5.32
N THR A 50 -15.63 16.42 4.15
CA THR A 50 -16.34 16.49 2.86
C THR A 50 -17.09 15.20 2.56
N THR A 51 -16.50 14.04 2.86
CA THR A 51 -17.14 12.73 2.68
C THR A 51 -18.40 12.60 3.55
N VAL A 52 -18.33 13.02 4.81
CA VAL A 52 -19.49 13.02 5.72
C VAL A 52 -20.57 13.97 5.22
N LEU A 53 -20.21 15.17 4.75
CA LEU A 53 -21.16 16.13 4.18
C LEU A 53 -21.85 15.61 2.92
N ILE A 54 -21.11 14.97 2.01
CA ILE A 54 -21.67 14.34 0.82
C ILE A 54 -22.63 13.21 1.23
N GLY A 55 -22.28 12.41 2.23
CA GLY A 55 -23.14 11.35 2.77
C GLY A 55 -24.46 11.88 3.36
N LEU A 56 -24.39 12.98 4.12
CA LEU A 56 -25.56 13.69 4.64
C LEU A 56 -26.44 14.23 3.50
N GLN A 57 -25.84 14.88 2.51
CA GLN A 57 -26.56 15.44 1.37
C GLN A 57 -27.23 14.36 0.51
N PHE A 58 -26.56 13.22 0.33
CA PHE A 58 -27.14 12.06 -0.35
C PHE A 58 -28.33 11.50 0.45
N SER A 59 -28.18 11.38 1.77
CA SER A 59 -29.26 10.91 2.64
C SER A 59 -30.48 11.85 2.63
N ASP A 60 -30.24 13.17 2.60
CA ASP A 60 -31.28 14.18 2.44
C ASP A 60 -31.99 14.06 1.08
N SER A 61 -31.21 13.93 0.00
CA SER A 61 -31.74 13.76 -1.36
C SER A 61 -32.53 12.45 -1.50
N LEU A 62 -32.09 11.38 -0.82
CA LEU A 62 -32.76 10.07 -0.82
C LEU A 62 -34.10 10.15 -0.10
N ARG A 63 -34.13 10.77 1.08
CA ARG A 63 -35.35 11.00 1.86
C ARG A 63 -36.36 11.84 1.08
N SER A 64 -35.89 12.93 0.46
CA SER A 64 -36.72 13.81 -0.37
C SER A 64 -37.32 13.04 -1.56
N SER A 65 -36.49 12.28 -2.28
CA SER A 65 -36.96 11.49 -3.43
C SER A 65 -37.99 10.42 -3.03
N TRP A 66 -37.80 9.73 -1.90
CA TRP A 66 -38.76 8.74 -1.41
C TRP A 66 -40.08 9.35 -0.96
N LYS A 67 -40.03 10.52 -0.30
CA LYS A 67 -41.24 11.28 0.05
C LYS A 67 -42.08 11.58 -1.18
N TRP A 68 -41.47 12.17 -2.22
CA TRP A 68 -42.17 12.51 -3.47
C TRP A 68 -42.67 11.29 -4.24
N HIS A 69 -41.93 10.18 -4.18
CA HIS A 69 -42.37 8.93 -4.81
C HIS A 69 -43.62 8.36 -4.12
N ARG A 70 -43.65 8.34 -2.79
CA ARG A 70 -44.78 7.85 -2.00
C ARG A 70 -46.03 8.73 -2.11
N GLU A 71 -45.84 10.04 -2.12
CA GLU A 71 -46.94 11.01 -2.22
C GLU A 71 -47.65 10.92 -3.59
N TYR A 72 -46.90 10.59 -4.65
CA TYR A 72 -47.43 10.34 -5.99
C TYR A 72 -48.17 8.99 -6.11
N THR A 73 -47.63 7.91 -5.53
CA THR A 73 -48.28 6.59 -5.58
C THR A 73 -49.52 6.49 -4.72
N GLN A 74 -49.64 7.30 -3.65
CA GLN A 74 -50.84 7.34 -2.83
C GLN A 74 -51.93 8.25 -3.41
N ASN A 75 -51.56 9.32 -4.13
CA ASN A 75 -52.50 10.27 -4.71
C ASN A 75 -52.45 10.26 -6.25
N HIS A 76 -52.99 9.20 -6.86
CA HIS A 76 -53.09 9.05 -8.33
C HIS A 76 -53.94 10.15 -9.01
N SER A 77 -54.66 10.95 -8.22
CA SER A 77 -55.58 12.01 -8.65
C SER A 77 -55.03 13.43 -8.38
N MET A 78 -53.77 13.59 -7.97
CA MET A 78 -53.17 14.91 -7.80
C MET A 78 -53.04 15.58 -9.18
N VAL A 79 -53.92 16.54 -9.47
CA VAL A 79 -53.83 17.44 -10.62
C VAL A 79 -52.39 17.91 -10.70
N THR A 80 -51.68 17.46 -11.72
CA THR A 80 -50.23 17.58 -11.76
C THR A 80 -49.87 18.97 -12.25
N SER A 81 -49.90 19.93 -11.34
CA SER A 81 -49.43 21.29 -11.58
C SER A 81 -48.00 21.22 -12.11
N ALA A 82 -47.67 22.00 -13.14
CA ALA A 82 -46.32 22.04 -13.72
C ALA A 82 -45.23 22.23 -12.64
N ASP A 83 -45.54 22.97 -11.57
CA ASP A 83 -44.66 23.18 -10.42
C ASP A 83 -44.36 21.92 -9.61
N LEU A 84 -45.32 21.01 -9.43
CA LEU A 84 -45.12 19.74 -8.73
C LEU A 84 -44.26 18.80 -9.56
N LEU A 85 -44.51 18.77 -10.87
CA LEU A 85 -43.72 18.01 -11.83
C LEU A 85 -42.27 18.52 -11.82
N ALA A 86 -42.07 19.84 -11.86
CA ALA A 86 -40.75 20.47 -11.78
C ALA A 86 -40.03 20.12 -10.46
N ARG A 87 -40.70 20.26 -9.31
CA ARG A 87 -40.12 19.91 -7.98
C ARG A 87 -39.68 18.45 -7.90
N ARG A 88 -40.44 17.53 -8.51
CA ARG A 88 -40.08 16.12 -8.63
C ARG A 88 -38.84 15.91 -9.50
N PHE A 89 -38.78 16.54 -10.67
CA PHE A 89 -37.59 16.46 -11.53
C PHE A 89 -36.34 17.00 -10.82
N TYR A 90 -36.48 18.06 -10.03
CA TYR A 90 -35.39 18.59 -9.23
C TYR A 90 -34.90 17.62 -8.15
N SER A 91 -35.81 16.97 -7.40
CA SER A 91 -35.42 16.01 -6.36
C SER A 91 -34.77 14.76 -6.95
N GLN A 92 -35.30 14.23 -8.06
CA GLN A 92 -34.72 13.11 -8.78
C GLN A 92 -33.31 13.43 -9.30
N ARG A 93 -33.13 14.56 -9.99
CA ARG A 93 -31.83 14.99 -10.51
C ARG A 93 -30.80 15.17 -9.39
N ASN A 94 -31.19 15.80 -8.28
CA ASN A 94 -30.30 16.02 -7.14
C ASN A 94 -29.91 14.70 -6.46
N LEU A 95 -30.80 13.70 -6.43
CA LEU A 95 -30.49 12.35 -5.96
C LEU A 95 -29.42 11.67 -6.83
N TYR A 96 -29.59 11.66 -8.15
CA TYR A 96 -28.60 11.02 -9.03
C TYR A 96 -27.24 11.72 -8.99
N ILE A 97 -27.22 13.05 -8.96
CA ILE A 97 -25.95 13.81 -8.87
C ILE A 97 -25.26 13.54 -7.52
N SER A 98 -25.99 13.63 -6.41
CA SER A 98 -25.41 13.37 -5.08
C SER A 98 -24.95 11.92 -4.92
N GLY A 99 -25.70 10.96 -5.46
CA GLY A 99 -25.32 9.55 -5.49
C GLY A 99 -24.07 9.29 -6.34
N ALA A 100 -23.94 9.92 -7.50
CA ALA A 100 -22.76 9.82 -8.34
C ALA A 100 -21.52 10.40 -7.63
N ILE A 101 -21.63 11.56 -6.98
CA ILE A 101 -20.55 12.16 -6.19
C ILE A 101 -20.12 11.21 -5.06
N LEU A 102 -21.08 10.63 -4.33
CA LEU A 102 -20.81 9.69 -3.26
C LEU A 102 -20.08 8.44 -3.78
N PHE A 103 -20.58 7.87 -4.88
CA PHE A 103 -19.96 6.72 -5.54
C PHE A 103 -18.50 7.01 -5.93
N LEU A 104 -18.24 8.14 -6.59
CA LEU A 104 -16.89 8.53 -6.99
C LEU A 104 -15.97 8.77 -5.79
N THR A 105 -16.50 9.37 -4.72
CA THR A 105 -15.76 9.59 -3.47
C THR A 105 -15.23 8.29 -2.88
N LEU A 106 -15.98 7.19 -3.02
CA LEU A 106 -15.56 5.85 -2.60
C LEU A 106 -14.72 5.11 -3.66
N ALA A 107 -14.98 5.35 -4.95
CA ALA A 107 -14.27 4.70 -6.04
C ALA A 107 -12.82 5.19 -6.17
N ILE A 108 -12.57 6.50 -6.02
CA ILE A 108 -11.24 7.11 -6.13
C ILE A 108 -10.18 6.43 -5.24
N PRO A 109 -10.36 6.26 -3.91
CA PRO A 109 -9.37 5.59 -3.07
C PRO A 109 -9.16 4.11 -3.44
N THR A 110 -10.22 3.44 -3.91
CA THR A 110 -10.17 2.05 -4.38
C THR A 110 -9.27 1.95 -5.61
N VAL A 111 -9.54 2.77 -6.63
CA VAL A 111 -8.72 2.82 -7.85
C VAL A 111 -7.28 3.24 -7.53
N PHE A 112 -7.09 4.19 -6.61
CA PHE A 112 -5.75 4.62 -6.19
C PHE A 112 -4.94 3.48 -5.59
N SER A 113 -5.55 2.65 -4.74
CA SER A 113 -4.90 1.46 -4.17
C SER A 113 -4.51 0.44 -5.25
N ILE A 114 -5.37 0.22 -6.24
CA ILE A 114 -5.09 -0.66 -7.38
C ILE A 114 -3.92 -0.13 -8.21
N VAL A 115 -3.94 1.16 -8.54
CA VAL A 115 -2.86 1.81 -9.31
C VAL A 115 -1.53 1.74 -8.55
N ARG A 116 -1.53 1.96 -7.23
CA ARG A 116 -0.34 1.82 -6.39
C ARG A 116 0.27 0.42 -6.48
N ARG A 117 -0.57 -0.62 -6.41
CA ARG A 117 -0.14 -2.02 -6.51
C ARG A 117 0.43 -2.32 -7.90
N LEU A 118 -0.18 -1.78 -8.94
CA LEU A 118 0.24 -2.00 -10.33
C LEU A 118 1.62 -1.36 -10.60
N ILE A 119 1.85 -0.13 -10.14
CA ILE A 119 3.17 0.53 -10.25
C ILE A 119 4.24 -0.30 -9.51
N LYS A 120 3.95 -0.76 -8.30
CA LYS A 120 4.89 -1.59 -7.52
C LYS A 120 5.21 -2.91 -8.24
N TYR A 121 4.21 -3.53 -8.85
CA TYR A 121 4.38 -4.77 -9.61
C TYR A 121 5.25 -4.55 -10.86
N GLU A 122 5.00 -3.48 -11.61
CA GLU A 122 5.79 -3.13 -12.80
C GLU A 122 7.25 -2.80 -12.44
N GLU A 123 7.50 -2.14 -11.30
CA GLU A 123 8.85 -1.89 -10.80
C GLU A 123 9.59 -3.17 -10.41
N LEU A 124 8.92 -4.09 -9.71
CA LEU A 124 9.51 -5.37 -9.34
C LEU A 124 9.84 -6.20 -10.59
N LYS A 125 8.92 -6.24 -11.57
CA LYS A 125 9.15 -6.93 -12.84
C LYS A 125 10.32 -6.32 -13.61
N ARG A 126 10.45 -4.99 -13.63
CA ARG A 126 11.57 -4.32 -14.28
C ARG A 126 12.90 -4.60 -13.57
N LYS A 127 12.93 -4.58 -12.24
CA LYS A 127 14.12 -4.94 -11.44
C LYS A 127 14.51 -6.41 -11.60
N ALA A 128 13.55 -7.32 -11.72
CA ALA A 128 13.81 -8.74 -11.96
C ALA A 128 14.37 -9.00 -13.36
N ASN A 129 13.96 -8.21 -14.35
CA ASN A 129 14.41 -8.34 -15.73
C ASN A 129 15.60 -7.43 -16.08
N ASP A 130 16.19 -6.73 -15.11
CA ASP A 130 17.37 -5.87 -15.34
C ASP A 130 18.64 -6.72 -15.19
N PRO A 131 19.34 -7.10 -16.29
CA PRO A 131 20.48 -8.01 -16.24
C PRO A 131 21.61 -7.47 -15.35
N LYS A 132 21.76 -6.14 -15.27
CA LYS A 132 22.77 -5.48 -14.42
C LYS A 132 22.49 -5.66 -12.92
N ALA A 133 21.22 -5.65 -12.50
CA ALA A 133 20.85 -5.84 -11.10
C ALA A 133 21.00 -7.31 -10.65
N VAL A 134 20.89 -8.25 -11.59
CA VAL A 134 21.20 -9.66 -11.36
C VAL A 134 22.70 -9.85 -11.22
N GLU A 135 23.49 -9.25 -12.11
CA GLU A 135 24.95 -9.32 -12.12
C GLU A 135 25.56 -8.72 -10.84
N GLU A 136 25.06 -7.57 -10.39
CA GLU A 136 25.50 -6.91 -9.15
C GLU A 136 25.16 -7.72 -7.89
N ARG A 137 24.01 -8.42 -7.89
CA ARG A 137 23.65 -9.36 -6.82
C ARG A 137 24.55 -10.59 -6.82
N VAL A 138 24.84 -11.15 -8.00
CA VAL A 138 25.75 -12.29 -8.14
C VAL A 138 27.14 -11.91 -7.64
N GLU A 139 27.64 -10.72 -7.96
CA GLU A 139 28.94 -10.24 -7.49
C GLU A 139 28.99 -10.03 -5.96
N GLN A 140 27.91 -9.52 -5.36
CA GLN A 140 27.81 -9.41 -3.90
C GLN A 140 27.76 -10.77 -3.21
N LEU A 141 26.99 -11.71 -3.77
CA LEU A 141 26.86 -13.08 -3.26
C LEU A 141 28.17 -13.85 -3.38
N THR A 142 28.92 -13.70 -4.47
CA THR A 142 30.24 -14.35 -4.64
C THR A 142 31.28 -13.79 -3.68
N LYS A 143 31.29 -12.47 -3.42
CA LYS A 143 32.16 -11.87 -2.39
C LYS A 143 31.84 -12.40 -0.99
N GLN A 144 30.56 -12.54 -0.65
CA GLN A 144 30.15 -13.11 0.64
C GLN A 144 30.51 -14.60 0.77
N LEU A 145 30.41 -15.37 -0.32
CA LEU A 145 30.84 -16.76 -0.34
C LEU A 145 32.35 -16.88 -0.10
N ALA A 146 33.14 -16.07 -0.80
CA ALA A 146 34.59 -16.04 -0.64
C ALA A 146 35.02 -15.65 0.79
N SER A 147 34.37 -14.66 1.41
CA SER A 147 34.66 -14.30 2.81
C SER A 147 34.29 -15.43 3.78
N LYS A 148 33.14 -16.08 3.57
CA LYS A 148 32.70 -17.22 4.39
C LYS A 148 33.64 -18.41 4.29
N ASP A 149 34.17 -18.71 3.10
CA ASP A 149 35.17 -19.77 2.91
C ASP A 149 36.49 -19.46 3.61
N LEU A 150 36.93 -18.20 3.59
CA LEU A 150 38.12 -17.76 4.34
C LEU A 150 37.91 -17.87 5.85
N ASP A 151 36.73 -17.48 6.35
CA ASP A 151 36.36 -17.63 7.75
C ASP A 151 36.33 -19.11 8.15
N LEU A 152 35.74 -19.98 7.33
CA LEU A 152 35.71 -21.43 7.58
C LEU A 152 37.11 -22.03 7.63
N LYS A 153 38.00 -21.66 6.70
CA LYS A 153 39.41 -22.09 6.72
C LYS A 153 40.13 -21.59 7.97
N THR A 154 39.86 -20.35 8.38
CA THR A 154 40.45 -19.77 9.59
C THR A 154 39.97 -20.50 10.83
N LEU A 155 38.67 -20.79 10.93
CA LEU A 155 38.07 -21.58 12.01
C LEU A 155 38.63 -23.00 12.05
N GLN A 156 38.81 -23.66 10.91
CA GLN A 156 39.47 -24.98 10.85
C GLN A 156 40.91 -24.93 11.36
N LYS A 157 41.68 -23.91 10.97
CA LYS A 157 43.06 -23.73 11.44
C LYS A 157 43.09 -23.48 12.95
N GLN A 158 42.20 -22.63 13.46
CA GLN A 158 42.05 -22.39 14.90
C GLN A 158 41.70 -23.67 15.67
N LYS A 159 40.77 -24.48 15.14
CA LYS A 159 40.41 -25.78 15.73
C LYS A 159 41.61 -26.72 15.81
N SER A 160 42.37 -26.87 14.72
CA SER A 160 43.57 -27.72 14.71
C SER A 160 44.68 -27.24 15.67
N GLY A 161 44.85 -25.91 15.78
CA GLY A 161 45.78 -25.31 16.75
C GLY A 161 45.35 -25.57 18.19
N LEU A 162 44.04 -25.51 18.46
CA LEU A 162 43.46 -25.81 19.77
C LEU A 162 43.62 -27.28 20.13
N GLU A 163 43.33 -28.21 19.22
CA GLU A 163 43.53 -29.66 19.41
C GLU A 163 45.01 -29.98 19.72
N THR A 164 45.94 -29.36 18.99
CA THR A 164 47.38 -29.53 19.26
C THR A 164 47.78 -28.99 20.63
N SER A 165 47.22 -27.85 21.05
CA SER A 165 47.49 -27.24 22.35
C SER A 165 46.89 -28.07 23.49
N TYR A 166 45.69 -28.62 23.28
CA TYR A 166 45.03 -29.52 24.21
C TYR A 166 45.82 -30.81 24.41
N ASN A 167 46.28 -31.43 23.31
CA ASN A 167 47.13 -32.62 23.37
C ASN A 167 48.43 -32.35 24.12
N LYS A 168 49.12 -31.24 23.83
CA LYS A 168 50.32 -30.83 24.57
C LYS A 168 50.06 -30.62 26.07
N LEU A 169 48.93 -30.02 26.41
CA LEU A 169 48.55 -29.80 27.82
C LEU A 169 48.24 -31.13 28.51
N ALA A 170 47.56 -32.05 27.82
CA ALA A 170 47.29 -33.40 28.31
C ALA A 170 48.60 -34.19 28.52
N ASP A 171 49.54 -34.12 27.58
CA ASP A 171 50.86 -34.75 27.71
C ASP A 171 51.64 -34.19 28.91
N GLN A 172 51.65 -32.86 29.09
CA GLN A 172 52.30 -32.21 30.24
C GLN A 172 51.65 -32.55 31.59
N LEU A 173 50.34 -32.70 31.63
CA LEU A 173 49.63 -33.11 32.85
C LEU A 173 49.91 -34.58 33.18
N ASN A 174 49.88 -35.46 32.18
CA ASN A 174 50.25 -36.86 32.34
C ASN A 174 51.71 -37.02 32.79
N GLU A 175 52.63 -36.22 32.26
CA GLU A 175 54.03 -36.19 32.68
C GLU A 175 54.19 -35.71 34.14
N LYS A 176 53.47 -34.66 34.54
CA LYS A 176 53.46 -34.17 35.94
C LYS A 176 52.81 -35.15 36.92
N GLU A 177 51.73 -35.84 36.54
CA GLU A 177 51.10 -36.87 37.37
C GLU A 177 51.96 -38.13 37.47
N GLY A 178 52.66 -38.52 36.40
CA GLY A 178 53.65 -39.60 36.42
C GLY A 178 54.81 -39.34 37.39
N VAL A 179 55.33 -38.10 37.41
CA VAL A 179 56.40 -37.68 38.34
C VAL A 179 55.91 -37.61 39.80
N LEU A 180 54.62 -37.31 40.04
CA LEU A 180 54.03 -37.32 41.38
C LEU A 180 53.73 -38.74 41.89
N SER A 181 53.40 -39.69 41.01
CA SER A 181 53.18 -41.09 41.38
C SER A 181 54.48 -41.82 41.73
N ASP A 182 55.61 -41.43 41.13
CA ASP A 182 56.92 -42.05 41.40
C ASP A 182 57.48 -41.59 42.77
N LYS A 183 57.25 -40.32 43.15
CA LYS A 183 57.66 -39.78 44.46
C LYS A 183 56.84 -40.26 45.67
N LYS A 184 55.74 -40.98 45.46
CA LYS A 184 54.84 -41.45 46.53
C LYS A 184 55.04 -42.94 46.89
N LYS A 185 56.04 -43.59 46.27
CA LYS A 185 56.33 -45.02 46.43
C LYS A 185 57.59 -45.36 47.24
N ASP A 186 58.28 -44.36 47.77
CA ASP A 186 59.35 -44.54 48.77
C ASP A 186 58.87 -44.17 50.18
#